data_AF-A0A7S2FW17-F1
#
_entry.id   AF-A0A7S2FW17-F1
#
_cell.length_a   1.000
_cell.length_b   1.000
_cell.length_c   1.000
_cell.angle_alpha   90.00
_cell.angle_beta   90.00
_cell.angle_gamma   90.00
#
_symmetry.space_group_name_H-M   'P 1'
#
loop_
_entity.id
_entity.type
_entity.pdbx_description
1 polymer ?
#
loop_
_entity_poly.entity_id
_entity_poly.type
_entity_poly.pdbx_seq_one_letter_code
_entity_poly.pdbx_strand_id
1 'polypeptide(L)'
;YLPKVEVQLGNVIMEKAKRQLWVVSHGWLTAEHPDPAGRRVEELVKQLDVLAAGEDDGVFFDYSSLPQHDKLHVDYRHGEFLPKNHPALKSAEDDKTFAIAMQGMDRLYASSASSVIIMRTIYAGSVGLRPGGIPFTVNNREYGDRGWCVIELTLSHHYGRIANVGDLPEKMPLENVDPDEFDRAIQDKKICFTCSGDSETVLAMFKRYAAAGQIQKLVLA
;
A
#
# COMPACT_ATOMS: atom_id res chain seq x y z
N TYR A 1 39.94 -3.35 -31.40
CA TYR A 1 40.37 -3.17 -29.99
C TYR A 1 39.83 -1.82 -29.54
N LEU A 2 38.65 -1.80 -28.92
CA LEU A 2 38.16 -0.59 -28.26
C LEU A 2 39.02 -0.36 -27.00
N PRO A 3 39.45 0.88 -26.72
CA PRO A 3 40.25 1.16 -25.55
C PRO A 3 39.47 0.81 -24.28
N LYS A 4 40.13 0.12 -23.33
CA LYS A 4 39.57 -0.32 -22.04
C LYS A 4 38.79 0.76 -21.27
N VAL A 5 39.07 2.04 -21.53
CA VAL A 5 38.44 3.20 -20.89
C VAL A 5 36.98 3.40 -21.34
N GLU A 6 36.64 3.14 -22.61
CA GLU A 6 35.25 3.26 -23.09
C GLU A 6 34.35 2.16 -22.55
N VAL A 7 34.89 0.95 -22.35
CA VAL A 7 34.18 -0.16 -21.72
C VAL A 7 33.91 0.14 -20.24
N GLN A 8 34.85 0.80 -19.56
CA GLN A 8 34.69 1.22 -18.17
C GLN A 8 33.69 2.39 -18.02
N LEU A 9 33.69 3.37 -18.92
CA LEU A 9 32.70 4.45 -18.90
C LEU A 9 31.30 3.96 -19.29
N GLY A 10 31.22 3.06 -20.29
CA GLY A 10 29.96 2.39 -20.66
C GLY A 10 29.37 1.59 -19.50
N ASN A 11 30.21 0.91 -18.72
CA ASN A 11 29.77 0.21 -17.52
C ASN A 11 29.40 1.17 -16.38
N VAL A 12 30.16 2.24 -16.11
CA VAL A 12 29.84 3.22 -15.05
C VAL A 12 28.60 4.07 -15.38
N ILE A 13 28.32 4.34 -16.65
CA ILE A 13 27.10 5.03 -17.12
C ILE A 13 25.89 4.07 -17.11
N MET A 14 26.12 2.76 -17.30
CA MET A 14 25.09 1.71 -17.15
C MET A 14 24.91 1.26 -15.68
N GLU A 15 25.85 1.55 -14.78
CA GLU A 15 25.85 1.18 -13.34
C GLU A 15 25.15 2.19 -12.43
N LYS A 16 24.54 3.26 -12.96
CA LYS A 16 23.36 3.78 -12.26
C LYS A 16 22.24 2.79 -12.50
N ALA A 17 22.31 1.65 -11.79
CA ALA A 17 21.15 0.80 -11.58
C ALA A 17 20.01 1.73 -11.22
N LYS A 18 18.99 1.77 -12.07
CA LYS A 18 17.85 2.65 -11.89
C LYS A 18 17.23 2.24 -10.56
N ARG A 19 17.41 3.06 -9.51
CA ARG A 19 16.90 2.77 -8.16
C ARG A 19 15.44 2.39 -8.28
N GLN A 20 15.11 1.21 -7.79
CA GLN A 20 13.76 0.69 -7.85
C GLN A 20 12.96 1.29 -6.70
N LEU A 21 11.69 1.57 -6.96
CA LEU A 21 10.72 1.84 -5.90
C LEU A 21 9.89 0.57 -5.69
N TRP A 22 10.01 0.00 -4.50
CA TRP A 22 9.16 -1.09 -4.02
C TRP A 22 7.98 -0.52 -3.27
N VAL A 23 6.78 -0.81 -3.73
CA VAL A 23 5.53 -0.35 -3.10
C VAL A 23 4.87 -1.54 -2.44
N VAL A 24 4.58 -1.45 -1.15
CA VAL A 24 4.03 -2.56 -0.39
C VAL A 24 2.52 -2.44 -0.30
N SER A 25 1.80 -3.48 -0.70
CA SER A 25 0.37 -3.61 -0.44
C SER A 25 0.16 -4.63 0.68
N HIS A 26 -0.40 -4.17 1.79
CA HIS A 26 -0.63 -5.00 2.98
C HIS A 26 -1.88 -4.57 3.74
N GLY A 27 -2.47 -5.53 4.46
CA GLY A 27 -3.58 -5.23 5.36
C GLY A 27 -3.10 -4.62 6.68
N TRP A 28 -3.78 -3.57 7.16
CA TRP A 28 -3.62 -3.08 8.53
C TRP A 28 -4.13 -4.11 9.55
N LEU A 29 -3.23 -4.73 10.31
CA LEU A 29 -3.61 -5.79 11.24
C LEU A 29 -4.49 -5.30 12.40
N THR A 30 -4.27 -4.09 12.89
CA THR A 30 -5.09 -3.48 13.94
C THR A 30 -5.44 -2.04 13.60
N ALA A 31 -6.41 -1.45 14.30
CA ALA A 31 -6.77 -0.05 14.11
C ALA A 31 -5.65 0.93 14.53
N GLU A 32 -4.79 0.50 15.45
CA GLU A 32 -3.72 1.28 16.05
C GLU A 32 -2.41 1.21 15.28
N HIS A 33 -2.03 0.02 14.81
CA HIS A 33 -0.76 -0.22 14.15
C HIS A 33 -0.91 -1.37 13.14
N PRO A 34 -0.38 -1.25 11.90
CA PRO A 34 -0.57 -2.27 10.87
C PRO A 34 0.20 -3.57 11.15
N ASP A 35 1.28 -3.49 11.92
CA ASP A 35 2.14 -4.64 12.26
C ASP A 35 2.68 -4.61 13.70
N PRO A 36 1.84 -4.74 14.74
CA PRO A 36 2.26 -4.58 16.13
C PRO A 36 3.38 -5.51 16.60
N ALA A 37 3.55 -6.64 15.91
CA ALA A 37 4.49 -7.70 16.27
C ALA A 37 5.70 -7.78 15.32
N GLY A 38 5.81 -6.88 14.34
CA GLY A 38 6.92 -6.87 13.37
C GLY A 38 6.89 -8.00 12.34
N ARG A 39 5.84 -8.82 12.30
CA ARG A 39 5.77 -10.01 11.43
C ARG A 39 5.66 -9.63 9.96
N ARG A 40 5.03 -8.49 9.65
CA ARG A 40 4.98 -7.93 8.30
C ARG A 40 6.37 -7.47 7.87
N VAL A 41 7.05 -6.69 8.70
CA VAL A 41 8.39 -6.21 8.34
C VAL A 41 9.35 -7.39 8.14
N GLU A 42 9.27 -8.43 8.96
CA GLU A 42 10.02 -9.68 8.75
C GLU A 42 9.69 -10.36 7.40
N GLU A 43 8.41 -10.44 7.03
CA GLU A 43 7.96 -10.99 5.74
C GLU A 43 8.47 -10.13 4.57
N LEU A 44 8.42 -8.80 4.71
CA LEU A 44 8.86 -7.83 3.69
C LEU A 44 10.36 -7.95 3.43
N VAL A 45 11.19 -8.02 4.47
CA VAL A 45 12.64 -8.18 4.31
C VAL A 45 12.97 -9.45 3.52
N LYS A 46 12.32 -10.57 3.85
CA LYS A 46 12.51 -11.83 3.11
C LYS A 46 12.09 -11.72 1.64
N GLN A 47 10.99 -11.01 1.36
CA GLN A 47 10.54 -10.79 -0.02
C GLN A 47 11.53 -9.91 -0.79
N LEU A 48 12.06 -8.85 -0.18
CA LEU A 48 13.09 -8.02 -0.78
C LEU A 48 14.38 -8.81 -1.08
N ASP A 49 14.79 -9.71 -0.18
CA ASP A 49 15.92 -10.63 -0.42
C ASP A 49 15.65 -11.55 -1.61
N VAL A 50 14.46 -12.17 -1.69
CA VAL A 50 14.07 -13.04 -2.81
C VAL A 50 14.03 -12.28 -4.13
N LEU A 51 13.61 -11.02 -4.10
CA LEU A 51 13.54 -10.14 -5.27
C LEU A 51 14.89 -9.49 -5.61
N ALA A 52 15.95 -9.78 -4.83
CA ALA A 52 17.27 -9.18 -4.97
C ALA A 52 17.23 -7.64 -5.01
N ALA A 53 16.41 -7.04 -4.14
CA ALA A 53 16.34 -5.60 -4.00
C ALA A 53 17.71 -4.99 -3.66
N GLY A 54 18.03 -3.85 -4.25
CA GLY A 54 19.26 -3.14 -3.99
C GLY A 54 19.22 -2.36 -2.67
N GLU A 55 20.37 -2.19 -2.02
CA GLU A 55 20.52 -1.38 -0.80
C GLU A 55 20.07 0.08 -0.95
N ASP A 56 20.13 0.59 -2.18
CA ASP A 56 19.78 1.96 -2.56
C ASP A 56 18.33 2.09 -3.05
N ASP A 57 17.56 1.00 -3.07
CA ASP A 57 16.17 1.02 -3.49
C ASP A 57 15.27 1.69 -2.45
N GLY A 58 14.21 2.34 -2.93
CA GLY A 58 13.19 2.90 -2.06
C GLY A 58 12.13 1.85 -1.70
N VAL A 59 11.66 1.86 -0.46
CA VAL A 59 10.51 1.08 -0.03
C VAL A 59 9.42 2.02 0.47
N PHE A 60 8.27 2.01 -0.22
CA PHE A 60 7.06 2.66 0.24
C PHE A 60 6.22 1.67 1.05
N PHE A 61 6.27 1.84 2.37
CA PHE A 61 5.39 1.19 3.34
C PHE A 61 4.53 2.28 3.98
N ASP A 62 3.21 2.26 3.75
CA ASP A 62 2.30 3.39 3.96
C ASP A 62 2.44 4.05 5.34
N TYR A 63 2.50 3.23 6.39
CA TYR A 63 2.59 3.65 7.78
C TYR A 63 3.91 4.33 8.11
N SER A 64 5.00 3.90 7.48
CA SER A 64 6.34 4.48 7.67
C SER A 64 6.63 5.63 6.70
N SER A 65 5.84 5.75 5.64
CA SER A 65 6.07 6.73 4.55
C SER A 65 5.18 7.96 4.66
N LEU A 66 4.12 7.90 5.46
CA LEU A 66 3.15 8.97 5.63
C LEU A 66 3.05 9.38 7.11
N PRO A 67 2.78 10.65 7.42
CA PRO A 67 2.53 11.05 8.80
C PRO A 67 1.35 10.28 9.41
N GLN A 68 1.53 9.75 10.62
CA GLN A 68 0.53 8.96 11.35
C GLN A 68 0.18 9.60 12.68
N HIS A 69 -1.02 9.31 13.19
CA HIS A 69 -1.30 9.52 14.61
C HIS A 69 -0.53 8.48 15.44
N ASP A 70 0.03 8.88 16.57
CA ASP A 70 0.58 7.93 17.55
C ASP A 70 -0.58 7.33 18.37
N LYS A 71 -1.16 6.26 17.81
CA LYS A 71 -2.25 5.51 18.43
C LYS A 71 -1.79 4.57 19.56
N LEU A 72 -0.48 4.54 19.85
CA LEU A 72 0.11 3.80 20.97
C LEU A 72 0.37 4.71 22.18
N HIS A 73 0.23 6.02 22.02
CA HIS A 73 0.30 6.98 23.12
C HIS A 73 -0.63 6.58 24.27
N VAL A 74 -0.17 6.76 25.51
CA VAL A 74 -0.90 6.34 26.73
C VAL A 74 -2.25 7.00 26.88
N ASP A 75 -2.44 8.17 26.28
CA ASP A 75 -3.71 8.92 26.28
C ASP A 75 -4.62 8.59 25.08
N TYR A 76 -4.12 7.89 24.06
CA TYR A 76 -4.94 7.56 22.90
C TYR A 76 -5.95 6.46 23.26
N ARG A 77 -7.23 6.76 23.06
CA ARG A 77 -8.35 5.82 23.22
C ARG A 77 -9.19 5.83 21.95
N HIS A 78 -9.54 4.65 21.47
CA HIS A 78 -10.30 4.52 20.24
C HIS A 78 -11.69 5.15 20.41
N GLY A 79 -12.07 6.06 19.52
CA GLY A 79 -13.35 6.76 19.56
C GLY A 79 -13.40 7.98 20.50
N GLU A 80 -12.31 8.29 21.20
CA GLU A 80 -12.25 9.47 22.07
C GLU A 80 -11.53 10.64 21.40
N PHE A 81 -11.96 11.86 21.71
CA PHE A 81 -11.35 13.08 21.20
C PHE A 81 -10.18 13.51 22.09
N LEU A 82 -9.00 13.63 21.48
CA LEU A 82 -7.86 14.26 22.12
C LEU A 82 -7.88 15.78 21.87
N PRO A 83 -7.34 16.59 22.81
CA PRO A 83 -7.21 18.03 22.60
C PRO A 83 -6.45 18.37 21.32
N LYS A 84 -6.80 19.50 20.69
CA LYS A 84 -6.05 20.01 19.54
C LYS A 84 -4.58 20.20 19.91
N ASN A 85 -3.66 19.81 19.03
CA ASN A 85 -2.20 19.83 19.22
C ASN A 85 -1.66 18.86 20.29
N HIS A 86 -2.45 17.87 20.71
CA HIS A 86 -1.95 16.79 21.57
C HIS A 86 -0.82 16.01 20.86
N PRO A 87 0.27 15.59 21.56
CA PRO A 87 1.44 14.94 20.95
C PRO A 87 1.12 13.65 20.19
N ALA A 88 0.06 12.95 20.58
CA ALA A 88 -0.42 11.76 19.87
C ALA A 88 -1.06 12.05 18.50
N LEU A 89 -1.40 13.31 18.22
CA LEU A 89 -2.04 13.71 16.97
C LEU A 89 -1.02 14.23 15.96
N LYS A 90 -1.28 13.97 14.68
CA LYS A 90 -0.58 14.63 13.57
C LYS A 90 -0.67 16.15 13.72
N SER A 91 0.40 16.84 13.33
CA SER A 91 0.36 18.30 13.24
C SER A 91 -0.55 18.75 12.07
N ALA A 92 -0.89 20.04 12.04
CA ALA A 92 -1.66 20.60 10.93
C ALA A 92 -0.88 20.57 9.59
N GLU A 93 0.45 20.53 9.65
CA GLU A 93 1.31 20.38 8.46
C GLU A 93 1.32 18.93 7.99
N ASP A 94 1.44 17.99 8.92
CA ASP A 94 1.32 16.55 8.66
C ASP A 94 -0.02 16.19 8.04
N ASP A 95 -1.12 16.79 8.51
CA ASP A 95 -2.45 16.57 7.95
C ASP A 95 -2.53 17.04 6.49
N LYS A 96 -1.91 18.17 6.15
CA LYS A 96 -1.85 18.66 4.76
C LYS A 96 -1.04 17.71 3.89
N THR A 97 0.14 17.31 4.35
CA THR A 97 1.02 16.36 3.64
C THR A 97 0.33 15.02 3.42
N PHE A 98 -0.32 14.49 4.47
CA PHE A 98 -1.12 13.26 4.39
C PHE A 98 -2.25 13.39 3.38
N ALA A 99 -3.02 14.49 3.41
CA ALA A 99 -4.12 14.72 2.47
C ALA A 99 -3.64 14.81 1.01
N ILE A 100 -2.49 15.44 0.76
CA ILE A 100 -1.87 15.47 -0.57
C ILE A 100 -1.48 14.06 -1.02
N ALA A 101 -0.84 13.28 -0.15
CA ALA A 101 -0.45 11.92 -0.47
C ALA A 101 -1.67 11.05 -0.83
N MET A 102 -2.75 11.13 -0.04
CA MET A 102 -3.99 10.37 -0.28
C MET A 102 -4.66 10.67 -1.64
N GLN A 103 -4.42 11.85 -2.23
CA GLN A 103 -4.99 12.19 -3.56
C GLN A 103 -4.32 11.46 -4.72
N GLY A 104 -3.11 10.94 -4.54
CA GLY A 104 -2.31 10.34 -5.62
C GLY A 104 -1.60 9.04 -5.26
N MET A 105 -1.81 8.50 -4.06
CA MET A 105 -1.16 7.27 -3.60
C MET A 105 -1.46 6.08 -4.51
N ASP A 106 -2.65 6.02 -5.10
CA ASP A 106 -3.04 5.03 -6.10
C ASP A 106 -2.07 4.94 -7.29
N ARG A 107 -1.42 6.05 -7.64
CA ARG A 107 -0.44 6.09 -8.75
C ARG A 107 0.80 5.26 -8.46
N LEU A 108 1.15 5.05 -7.19
CA LEU A 108 2.26 4.17 -6.81
C LEU A 108 2.01 2.72 -7.21
N TYR A 109 0.75 2.30 -7.30
CA TYR A 109 0.36 0.95 -7.68
C TYR A 109 0.18 0.77 -9.19
N ALA A 110 0.05 1.87 -9.94
CA ALA A 110 -0.10 1.85 -11.41
C ALA A 110 1.16 2.29 -12.17
N SER A 111 2.09 3.01 -11.54
CA SER A 111 3.23 3.64 -12.20
C SER A 111 4.25 2.62 -12.72
N SER A 112 4.82 2.88 -13.90
CA SER A 112 5.97 2.11 -14.42
C SER A 112 7.29 2.39 -13.70
N ALA A 113 7.30 3.35 -12.76
CA ALA A 113 8.45 3.63 -11.92
C ALA A 113 8.48 2.77 -10.63
N SER A 114 7.47 1.95 -10.38
CA SER A 114 7.35 1.12 -9.18
C SER A 114 7.15 -0.36 -9.51
N SER A 115 7.52 -1.18 -8.54
CA SER A 115 7.24 -2.61 -8.47
C SER A 115 6.50 -2.85 -7.17
N VAL A 116 5.44 -3.66 -7.21
CA VAL A 116 4.53 -3.84 -6.08
C VAL A 116 4.73 -5.21 -5.45
N ILE A 117 4.92 -5.22 -4.13
CA ILE A 117 4.98 -6.44 -3.31
C ILE A 117 3.63 -6.62 -2.62
N ILE A 118 2.96 -7.73 -2.90
CA ILE A 118 1.65 -8.08 -2.32
C ILE A 118 1.88 -8.95 -1.09
N MET A 119 1.40 -8.50 0.07
CA MET A 119 1.56 -9.19 1.35
C MET A 119 0.20 -9.52 1.95
N ARG A 120 -0.33 -10.69 1.58
CA ARG A 120 -1.71 -11.09 1.92
C ARG A 120 -1.88 -11.75 3.29
N THR A 121 -0.79 -12.23 3.90
CA THR A 121 -0.84 -12.99 5.15
C THR A 121 -1.45 -12.15 6.29
N ILE A 122 -2.37 -12.71 7.07
CA ILE A 122 -2.96 -12.00 8.24
C ILE A 122 -2.45 -12.64 9.53
N TYR A 123 -1.58 -11.94 10.26
CA TYR A 123 -0.94 -12.44 11.49
C TYR A 123 -1.76 -12.17 12.75
N ALA A 124 -3.08 -12.42 12.73
CA ALA A 124 -3.97 -12.11 13.86
C ALA A 124 -3.54 -12.73 15.20
N GLY A 125 -2.99 -13.95 15.17
CA GLY A 125 -2.55 -14.67 16.36
C GLY A 125 -1.25 -14.14 16.98
N SER A 126 -0.53 -13.23 16.34
CA SER A 126 0.73 -12.68 16.88
C SER A 126 0.56 -11.37 17.65
N VAL A 127 -0.68 -10.88 17.81
CA VAL A 127 -0.92 -9.57 18.41
C VAL A 127 -0.84 -9.66 19.93
N GLY A 128 0.09 -8.90 20.52
CA GLY A 128 0.27 -8.78 21.96
C GLY A 128 -0.65 -7.73 22.60
N LEU A 129 -0.16 -7.07 23.65
CA LEU A 129 -0.84 -5.96 24.32
C LEU A 129 -0.13 -4.63 24.01
N ARG A 130 -0.89 -3.54 24.00
CA ARG A 130 -0.38 -2.16 23.96
C ARG A 130 0.24 -1.77 25.31
N PRO A 131 1.03 -0.68 25.36
CA PRO A 131 1.42 -0.07 26.63
C PRO A 131 0.23 0.10 27.58
N GLY A 132 0.42 -0.27 28.84
CA GLY A 132 -0.67 -0.29 29.84
C GLY A 132 -1.52 -1.56 29.83
N GLY A 133 -1.14 -2.61 29.08
CA GLY A 133 -1.83 -3.91 29.09
C GLY A 133 -3.16 -3.93 28.32
N ILE A 134 -3.38 -2.95 27.44
CA ILE A 134 -4.64 -2.80 26.70
C ILE A 134 -4.59 -3.65 25.42
N PRO A 135 -5.61 -4.46 25.12
CA PRO A 135 -5.68 -5.19 23.86
C PRO A 135 -5.69 -4.26 22.63
N PHE A 136 -5.10 -4.73 21.54
CA PHE A 136 -5.25 -4.09 20.22
C PHE A 136 -6.62 -4.39 19.61
N THR A 137 -7.08 -3.51 18.72
CA THR A 137 -8.32 -3.71 17.96
C THR A 137 -8.02 -4.44 16.66
N VAL A 138 -8.02 -5.78 16.70
CA VAL A 138 -7.61 -6.63 15.57
C VAL A 138 -8.63 -6.62 14.43
N ASN A 139 -8.15 -6.43 13.21
CA ASN A 139 -8.90 -6.62 11.98
C ASN A 139 -8.56 -7.98 11.37
N ASN A 140 -9.42 -8.98 11.59
CA ASN A 140 -9.24 -10.35 11.09
C ASN A 140 -9.65 -10.54 9.62
N ARG A 141 -10.13 -9.49 8.95
CA ARG A 141 -10.60 -9.59 7.57
C ARG A 141 -9.47 -10.06 6.64
N GLU A 142 -9.79 -10.93 5.70
CA GLU A 142 -8.81 -11.37 4.71
C GLU A 142 -8.34 -10.20 3.84
N TYR A 143 -7.14 -10.31 3.29
CA TYR A 143 -6.56 -9.27 2.45
C TYR A 143 -7.48 -8.90 1.26
N GLY A 144 -8.02 -9.90 0.57
CA GLY A 144 -8.85 -9.73 -0.63
C GLY A 144 -10.22 -9.08 -0.38
N ASP A 145 -10.62 -8.93 0.88
CA ASP A 145 -11.91 -8.35 1.26
C ASP A 145 -11.74 -6.89 1.76
N ARG A 146 -10.51 -6.38 1.84
CA ARG A 146 -10.21 -5.03 2.33
C ARG A 146 -10.18 -4.06 1.17
N GLY A 147 -11.05 -3.06 1.19
CA GLY A 147 -11.23 -2.16 0.04
C GLY A 147 -9.97 -1.47 -0.48
N TRP A 148 -9.09 -0.99 0.42
CA TRP A 148 -7.78 -0.46 0.03
C TRP A 148 -6.89 -1.52 -0.62
N CYS A 149 -6.74 -2.69 0.00
CA CYS A 149 -5.94 -3.78 -0.56
C CYS A 149 -6.47 -4.28 -1.92
N VAL A 150 -7.80 -4.24 -2.13
CA VAL A 150 -8.40 -4.61 -3.42
C VAL A 150 -8.01 -3.65 -4.52
N ILE A 151 -8.13 -2.33 -4.30
CA ILE A 151 -7.73 -1.38 -5.35
C ILE A 151 -6.23 -1.48 -5.65
N GLU A 152 -5.40 -1.59 -4.63
CA GLU A 152 -3.96 -1.73 -4.76
C GLU A 152 -3.60 -2.96 -5.58
N LEU A 153 -4.20 -4.10 -5.26
CA LEU A 153 -4.00 -5.36 -5.98
C LEU A 153 -4.53 -5.27 -7.43
N THR A 154 -5.74 -4.77 -7.63
CA THR A 154 -6.37 -4.68 -8.96
C THR A 154 -5.59 -3.76 -9.89
N LEU A 155 -5.17 -2.57 -9.43
CA LEU A 155 -4.34 -1.66 -10.23
C LEU A 155 -2.98 -2.28 -10.54
N SER A 156 -2.32 -2.84 -9.53
CA SER A 156 -0.99 -3.46 -9.71
C SER A 156 -1.04 -4.63 -10.68
N HIS A 157 -2.10 -5.43 -10.64
CA HIS A 157 -2.31 -6.53 -11.58
C HIS A 157 -2.58 -6.00 -12.99
N HIS A 158 -3.52 -5.06 -13.13
CA HIS A 158 -3.92 -4.49 -14.41
C HIS A 158 -2.73 -3.85 -15.15
N TYR A 159 -1.85 -3.15 -14.42
CA TYR A 159 -0.68 -2.50 -15.00
C TYR A 159 0.58 -3.39 -15.01
N GLY A 160 0.51 -4.65 -14.55
CA GLY A 160 1.64 -5.57 -14.54
C GLY A 160 2.80 -5.04 -13.68
N ARG A 161 2.51 -4.60 -12.45
CA ARG A 161 3.48 -4.07 -11.48
C ARG A 161 3.84 -5.06 -10.38
N ILE A 162 3.10 -6.15 -10.23
CA ILE A 162 3.32 -7.12 -9.14
C ILE A 162 4.61 -7.88 -9.36
N ALA A 163 5.49 -7.87 -8.35
CA ALA A 163 6.80 -8.49 -8.40
C ALA A 163 6.81 -9.91 -7.81
N ASN A 164 6.11 -10.15 -6.70
CA ASN A 164 6.04 -11.45 -6.04
C ASN A 164 4.80 -12.25 -6.48
N VAL A 165 4.77 -12.66 -7.76
CA VAL A 165 3.61 -13.36 -8.36
C VAL A 165 3.23 -14.67 -7.67
N GLY A 166 4.16 -15.29 -6.92
CA GLY A 166 3.91 -16.51 -6.15
C GLY A 166 2.93 -16.32 -4.98
N ASP A 167 2.73 -15.08 -4.52
CA ASP A 167 1.89 -14.77 -3.36
C ASP A 167 0.53 -14.17 -3.75
N LEU A 168 0.14 -14.26 -5.02
CA LEU A 168 -1.17 -13.79 -5.47
C LEU A 168 -2.31 -14.61 -4.84
N PRO A 169 -3.51 -14.01 -4.64
CA PRO A 169 -4.69 -14.77 -4.31
C PRO A 169 -5.05 -15.75 -5.42
N GLU A 170 -5.58 -16.93 -5.05
CA GLU A 170 -6.04 -17.95 -6.01
C GLU A 170 -7.08 -17.39 -6.99
N LYS A 171 -7.89 -16.45 -6.49
CA LYS A 171 -8.82 -15.67 -7.29
C LYS A 171 -8.63 -14.18 -7.00
N MET A 172 -8.50 -13.39 -8.05
CA MET A 172 -8.47 -11.93 -7.94
C MET A 172 -9.83 -11.43 -7.42
N PRO A 173 -9.85 -10.50 -6.44
CA PRO A 173 -11.09 -9.93 -5.93
C PRO A 173 -11.90 -9.21 -7.02
N LEU A 174 -11.19 -8.55 -7.95
CA LEU A 174 -11.74 -7.95 -9.16
C LEU A 174 -10.80 -8.25 -10.32
N GLU A 175 -11.36 -8.63 -11.47
CA GLU A 175 -10.61 -8.97 -12.67
C GLU A 175 -10.20 -7.72 -13.46
N ASN A 176 -11.03 -6.67 -13.42
CA ASN A 176 -10.83 -5.46 -14.19
C ASN A 176 -10.89 -4.20 -13.31
N VAL A 177 -10.34 -3.11 -13.85
CA VAL A 177 -10.57 -1.77 -13.30
C VAL A 177 -11.95 -1.29 -13.75
N ASP A 178 -12.98 -1.79 -13.08
CA ASP A 178 -14.39 -1.49 -13.35
C ASP A 178 -15.06 -0.89 -12.09
N PRO A 179 -15.44 0.40 -12.11
CA PRO A 179 -16.11 1.05 -10.98
C PRO A 179 -17.45 0.41 -10.61
N ASP A 180 -18.19 -0.13 -11.58
CA ASP A 180 -19.50 -0.73 -11.33
C ASP A 180 -19.35 -2.13 -10.71
N GLU A 181 -18.33 -2.88 -11.12
CA GLU A 181 -17.96 -4.15 -10.47
C GLU A 181 -17.54 -3.92 -9.02
N PHE A 182 -16.72 -2.90 -8.79
CA PHE A 182 -16.28 -2.51 -7.45
C PHE A 182 -17.45 -2.06 -6.56
N ASP A 183 -18.35 -1.22 -7.08
CA ASP A 183 -19.53 -0.75 -6.34
C ASP A 183 -20.46 -1.92 -5.97
N ARG A 184 -20.72 -2.85 -6.90
CA ARG A 184 -21.46 -4.09 -6.63
C ARG A 184 -20.77 -4.93 -5.56
N ALA A 185 -19.45 -5.08 -5.61
CA ALA A 185 -18.71 -5.86 -4.63
C ALA A 185 -18.78 -5.27 -3.21
N ILE A 186 -18.86 -3.94 -3.09
CA ILE A 186 -19.14 -3.26 -1.81
C ILE A 186 -20.58 -3.54 -1.34
N GLN A 187 -21.57 -3.37 -2.23
CA GLN A 187 -22.99 -3.61 -1.90
C GLN A 187 -23.25 -5.05 -1.46
N ASP A 188 -22.60 -6.02 -2.12
CA ASP A 188 -22.63 -7.44 -1.78
C ASP A 188 -21.83 -7.80 -0.52
N LYS A 189 -21.15 -6.82 0.11
CA LYS A 189 -20.25 -7.01 1.26
C LYS A 189 -19.08 -7.97 1.02
N LYS A 190 -18.70 -8.18 -0.24
CA LYS A 190 -17.47 -8.90 -0.61
C LYS A 190 -16.24 -8.05 -0.33
N ILE A 191 -16.38 -6.73 -0.50
CA ILE A 191 -15.37 -5.74 -0.15
C ILE A 191 -15.90 -4.89 0.99
N CYS A 192 -15.08 -4.66 1.99
CA CYS A 192 -15.48 -3.93 3.18
C CYS A 192 -14.38 -2.96 3.65
N PHE A 193 -14.82 -1.85 4.23
CA PHE A 193 -13.98 -0.80 4.79
C PHE A 193 -14.06 -0.77 6.32
N THR A 194 -13.04 -0.21 6.95
CA THR A 194 -13.01 0.02 8.40
C THR A 194 -13.57 1.38 8.78
N CYS A 195 -13.44 2.37 7.89
CA CYS A 195 -13.88 3.75 8.12
C CYS A 195 -14.98 4.15 7.13
N SER A 196 -16.00 4.88 7.61
CA SER A 196 -16.99 5.52 6.76
C SER A 196 -16.34 6.63 5.94
N GLY A 197 -16.39 6.54 4.61
CA GLY A 197 -15.82 7.52 3.65
C GLY A 197 -14.66 6.99 2.80
N ASP A 198 -13.96 5.94 3.26
CA ASP A 198 -12.91 5.30 2.46
C ASP A 198 -13.47 4.69 1.17
N SER A 199 -14.69 4.13 1.22
CA SER A 199 -15.36 3.56 0.06
C SER A 199 -15.57 4.55 -1.07
N GLU A 200 -15.95 5.79 -0.74
CA GLU A 200 -16.15 6.86 -1.72
C GLU A 200 -14.82 7.28 -2.35
N THR A 201 -13.78 7.38 -1.52
CA THR A 201 -12.42 7.72 -1.96
C THR A 201 -11.87 6.67 -2.94
N VAL A 202 -11.97 5.40 -2.58
CA VAL A 202 -11.50 4.29 -3.42
C VAL A 202 -12.34 4.15 -4.69
N LEU A 203 -13.67 4.32 -4.61
CA LEU A 203 -14.53 4.33 -5.80
C LEU A 203 -14.15 5.48 -6.76
N ALA A 204 -13.83 6.66 -6.24
CA ALA A 204 -13.35 7.78 -7.05
C ALA A 204 -12.02 7.45 -7.76
N MET A 205 -11.12 6.71 -7.10
CA MET A 205 -9.89 6.22 -7.72
C MET A 205 -10.18 5.23 -8.86
N PHE A 206 -11.06 4.24 -8.67
CA PHE A 206 -11.47 3.32 -9.75
C PHE A 206 -12.03 4.08 -10.96
N LYS A 207 -12.92 5.05 -10.74
CA LYS A 207 -13.49 5.89 -11.81
C LYS A 207 -12.41 6.62 -12.60
N ARG A 208 -11.37 7.11 -11.92
CA ARG A 208 -10.23 7.80 -12.54
C ARG A 208 -9.49 6.91 -13.54
N TYR A 209 -9.16 5.67 -13.15
CA TYR A 209 -8.41 4.75 -14.01
C TYR A 209 -9.26 4.15 -15.12
N ALA A 210 -10.54 3.86 -14.86
CA ALA A 210 -11.46 3.42 -15.89
C ALA A 210 -11.59 4.46 -17.01
N ALA A 211 -11.74 5.74 -16.64
CA ALA A 211 -11.76 6.85 -17.60
C ALA A 211 -10.43 7.00 -18.36
N ALA A 212 -9.30 6.90 -17.67
CA ALA A 212 -7.98 6.97 -18.31
C ALA A 212 -7.77 5.85 -19.34
N GLY A 213 -8.18 4.62 -19.02
CA GLY A 213 -8.11 3.47 -19.94
C GLY A 213 -9.00 3.64 -21.17
N GLN A 214 -10.18 4.26 -21.03
CA GLN A 214 -11.05 4.59 -22.16
C GLN A 214 -10.42 5.62 -23.10
N ILE A 215 -9.82 6.68 -22.54
CA ILE A 215 -9.10 7.70 -23.33
C ILE A 215 -7.96 7.06 -24.12
N GLN A 216 -7.18 6.19 -23.49
CA GLN A 216 -6.06 5.51 -24.16
C GLN A 216 -6.54 4.64 -25.33
N LYS A 217 -7.67 3.93 -25.18
CA LYS A 217 -8.28 3.14 -26.27
C LYS A 217 -8.74 4.02 -27.44
N LEU A 218 -9.31 5.19 -27.16
CA LEU A 218 -9.79 6.13 -28.19
C LEU A 218 -8.65 6.82 -28.94
N VAL A 219 -7.50 7.06 -28.29
CA VAL A 219 -6.31 7.67 -28.92
C VAL A 219 -5.55 6.68 -29.80
N LEU A 220 -5.65 5.38 -29.51
CA LEU A 220 -4.95 4.31 -30.23
C LEU A 220 -5.81 3.62 -31.30
N ALA A 221 -7.08 3.99 -31.44
CA ALA A 221 -8.02 3.50 -32.46
C ALA A 221 -8.06 4.45 -33.67
#